data_AF-A0A956N288-F1
#
_entry.id   AF-A0A956N288-F1
#
_cell.length_a   1.000
_cell.length_b   1.000
_cell.length_c   1.000
_cell.angle_alpha   90.00
_cell.angle_beta   90.00
_cell.angle_gamma   90.00
#
_symmetry.space_group_name_H-M   'P 1'
#
loop_
_entity.id
_entity.type
_entity.pdbx_description
1 polymer ?
#
loop_
_entity_poly.entity_id
_entity_poly.type
_entity_poly.pdbx_seq_one_letter_code
_entity_poly.pdbx_strand_id
1 'polypeptide(L)'
;MLKNTFSKKQQTTIKELYDDTHNITTVAKNFSEKFKLLTDYKSIENMRKKISKYLDSEGLTNNKIRLEDTKEFLEASKRKLDKKKYYIITWEQNETPLHTNFWENILTYKEFLDAELSVILGRYKNPTSVFTDKEHENWNKETQLYWDASRHDIHKYLTVLSDVKISPTRKYPLTGIQGLSQGKSIVIGHPKLHLKTEPTLNGYPKKMLMTTGAVTVPNYTDSGAGAISEGVHKLGFVIVEVESKDIFYIRQVEADADGNFVDLCYEVKNQEVNKIDKALGLICGDTHQWQLDQKIDEQNDKICNYFNVDNVVLHDVSDGDSCNNHIIKSPIKQYERVIKGQNLIEKELEDTYLWLKGKIKFNPVVVRSNHDERYDRILDQDWRKDIHNSLFYLDYTSKKLKGEVNIGILPYFLNKKFGNSIRCLDYIDSFKVGKYECSQHGDWGSNGSKGTPASFRNLELPIILAHTHTPYRADDTFYVGTNTHLILDYNQKGMSSWVQANVLVSKNGIAQHLIFVNGKFTTFEFL
;
A
#
# COMPACT_ATOMS: atom_id res chain seq x y z
N MET A 1 29.21 -33.56 -0.37
CA MET A 1 29.25 -34.09 -1.76
C MET A 1 28.86 -35.57 -1.73
N LEU A 2 27.64 -35.93 -2.13
CA LEU A 2 27.25 -37.33 -2.33
C LEU A 2 27.36 -37.65 -3.82
N LYS A 3 28.25 -38.57 -4.20
CA LYS A 3 28.44 -39.06 -5.57
C LYS A 3 27.13 -39.70 -6.08
N ASN A 4 26.34 -38.93 -6.84
CA ASN A 4 25.22 -39.44 -7.64
C ASN A 4 25.78 -39.90 -8.99
N THR A 5 26.30 -41.12 -9.09
CA THR A 5 26.75 -41.66 -10.38
C THR A 5 25.93 -42.88 -10.73
N PHE A 6 25.07 -42.73 -11.75
CA PHE A 6 24.48 -43.86 -12.46
C PHE A 6 25.62 -44.73 -13.02
N SER A 7 25.47 -46.06 -12.98
CA SER A 7 26.39 -46.96 -13.69
C SER A 7 26.35 -46.72 -15.20
N LYS A 8 27.40 -47.07 -15.94
CA LYS A 8 27.43 -46.94 -17.43
C LYS A 8 26.19 -47.55 -18.11
N LYS A 9 25.71 -48.70 -17.63
CA LYS A 9 24.50 -49.34 -18.15
C LYS A 9 23.23 -48.51 -17.92
N GLN A 10 23.11 -47.92 -16.72
CA GLN A 10 22.00 -47.04 -16.37
C GLN A 10 22.07 -45.73 -17.15
N GLN A 11 23.27 -45.17 -17.31
CA GLN A 11 23.53 -43.99 -18.11
C GLN A 11 23.06 -44.15 -19.56
N THR A 12 23.45 -45.24 -20.24
CA THR A 12 22.98 -45.55 -21.60
C THR A 12 21.46 -45.68 -21.65
N THR A 13 20.88 -46.42 -20.69
CA THR A 13 19.42 -46.62 -20.64
C THR A 13 18.65 -45.32 -20.46
N ILE A 14 19.17 -44.39 -19.65
CA ILE A 14 18.56 -43.08 -19.43
C ILE A 14 18.59 -42.25 -20.71
N LYS A 15 19.69 -42.27 -21.47
CA LYS A 15 19.82 -41.57 -22.75
C LYS A 15 18.83 -42.11 -23.78
N GLU A 16 18.79 -43.44 -23.98
CA GLU A 16 17.84 -44.11 -24.87
C GLU A 16 16.38 -43.75 -24.55
N LEU A 17 15.99 -43.86 -23.27
CA LEU A 17 14.63 -43.54 -22.84
C LEU A 17 14.29 -42.04 -23.05
N TYR A 18 15.29 -41.16 -22.92
CA TYR A 18 15.10 -39.73 -23.12
C TYR A 18 14.98 -39.38 -24.60
N ASP A 19 15.79 -39.97 -25.47
CA ASP A 19 15.70 -39.81 -26.92
C ASP A 19 14.32 -40.26 -27.45
N ASP A 20 13.73 -41.31 -26.86
CA ASP A 20 12.41 -41.79 -27.26
C ASP A 20 11.27 -40.89 -26.80
N THR A 21 11.37 -40.31 -25.59
CA THR A 21 10.20 -39.68 -24.92
C THR A 21 10.30 -38.17 -24.79
N HIS A 22 11.51 -37.61 -24.81
CA HIS A 22 11.83 -36.22 -24.51
C HIS A 22 11.20 -35.69 -23.20
N ASN A 23 10.77 -36.58 -22.30
CA ASN A 23 10.03 -36.25 -21.09
C ASN A 23 10.67 -36.94 -19.88
N ILE A 24 11.34 -36.15 -19.04
CA ILE A 24 12.11 -36.64 -17.88
C ILE A 24 11.23 -37.42 -16.90
N THR A 25 9.95 -37.09 -16.75
CA THR A 25 9.03 -37.80 -15.87
C THR A 25 8.72 -39.19 -16.43
N THR A 26 8.52 -39.32 -17.73
CA THR A 26 8.32 -40.60 -18.41
C THR A 26 9.59 -41.45 -18.36
N VAL A 27 10.76 -40.84 -18.59
CA VAL A 27 12.07 -41.51 -18.41
C VAL A 27 12.22 -42.04 -16.99
N ALA A 28 11.87 -41.26 -15.97
CA ALA A 28 12.01 -41.67 -14.57
C ALA A 28 11.10 -42.85 -14.22
N LYS A 29 9.87 -42.90 -14.75
CA LYS A 29 8.97 -44.05 -14.58
C LYS A 29 9.53 -45.29 -15.27
N ASN A 30 9.83 -45.19 -16.56
CA ASN A 30 10.32 -46.31 -17.37
C ASN A 30 11.67 -46.84 -16.86
N PHE A 31 12.55 -45.95 -16.40
CA PHE A 31 13.83 -46.31 -15.78
C PHE A 31 13.62 -47.05 -14.45
N SER A 32 12.74 -46.55 -13.57
CA SER A 32 12.45 -47.21 -12.29
C SER A 32 11.83 -48.59 -12.49
N GLU A 33 10.92 -48.74 -13.45
CA GLU A 33 10.35 -50.04 -13.83
C GLU A 33 11.42 -51.00 -14.37
N LYS A 34 12.25 -50.54 -15.31
CA LYS A 34 13.30 -51.35 -15.95
C LYS A 34 14.38 -51.84 -14.97
N PHE A 35 14.67 -51.07 -13.92
CA PHE A 35 15.65 -51.44 -12.90
C PHE A 35 15.04 -51.97 -11.60
N LYS A 36 13.73 -52.25 -11.57
CA LYS A 36 12.99 -52.75 -10.38
C LYS A 36 13.25 -51.90 -9.13
N LEU A 37 13.34 -50.59 -9.30
CA LEU A 37 13.48 -49.63 -8.21
C LEU A 37 12.10 -49.39 -7.57
N LEU A 38 12.08 -48.94 -6.30
CA LEU A 38 10.84 -48.58 -5.60
C LEU A 38 9.96 -47.66 -6.48
N THR A 39 8.66 -47.95 -6.55
CA THR A 39 7.70 -47.32 -7.47
C THR A 39 6.69 -46.41 -6.75
N ASP A 40 6.90 -46.10 -5.48
CA ASP A 40 6.09 -45.10 -4.79
C ASP A 40 6.34 -43.70 -5.37
N TYR A 41 5.35 -42.81 -5.26
CA TYR A 41 5.42 -41.47 -5.85
C TYR A 41 6.67 -40.68 -5.42
N LYS A 42 7.11 -40.84 -4.17
CA LYS A 42 8.23 -40.07 -3.61
C LYS A 42 9.58 -40.58 -4.14
N SER A 43 9.72 -41.88 -4.36
CA SER A 43 10.92 -42.45 -4.98
C SER A 43 11.03 -42.12 -6.47
N ILE A 44 9.92 -42.13 -7.21
CA ILE A 44 9.88 -41.69 -8.62
C ILE A 44 10.27 -40.22 -8.76
N GLU A 45 9.74 -39.34 -7.90
CA GLU A 45 10.08 -37.90 -7.94
C GLU A 45 11.56 -37.65 -7.61
N ASN A 46 12.13 -38.39 -6.65
CA ASN A 46 13.56 -38.33 -6.36
C ASN A 46 14.41 -38.85 -7.54
N MET A 47 13.95 -39.88 -8.24
CA MET A 47 14.62 -40.42 -9.42
C MET A 47 14.56 -39.46 -10.60
N ARG A 48 13.41 -38.81 -10.83
CA ARG A 48 13.24 -37.74 -11.81
C ARG A 48 14.24 -36.62 -11.60
N LYS A 49 14.44 -36.17 -10.35
CA LYS A 49 15.45 -35.14 -10.02
C LYS A 49 16.88 -35.60 -10.30
N LYS A 50 17.21 -36.86 -10.04
CA LYS A 50 18.55 -37.42 -10.32
C LYS A 50 18.80 -37.55 -11.82
N ILE A 51 17.82 -38.07 -12.57
CA ILE A 51 17.89 -38.23 -14.03
C ILE A 51 17.98 -36.87 -14.72
N SER A 52 17.18 -35.88 -14.29
CA SER A 52 17.29 -34.49 -14.77
C SER A 52 18.71 -33.98 -14.62
N LYS A 53 19.30 -34.04 -13.42
CA LYS A 53 20.67 -33.56 -13.17
C LYS A 53 21.71 -34.28 -14.03
N TYR A 54 21.53 -35.59 -14.27
CA TYR A 54 22.44 -36.36 -15.10
C TYR A 54 22.32 -35.98 -16.59
N LEU A 55 21.11 -35.93 -17.13
CA LEU A 55 20.90 -35.51 -18.53
C LEU A 55 21.34 -34.07 -18.76
N ASP A 56 21.15 -33.18 -17.77
CA ASP A 56 21.67 -31.80 -17.78
C ASP A 56 23.21 -31.80 -17.82
N SER A 57 23.88 -32.63 -17.01
CA SER A 57 25.35 -32.73 -17.01
C SER A 57 25.95 -33.29 -18.31
N GLU A 58 25.14 -34.02 -19.08
CA GLU A 58 25.54 -34.59 -20.38
C GLU A 58 25.15 -33.68 -21.56
N GLY A 59 24.51 -32.52 -21.30
CA GLY A 59 24.07 -31.58 -22.34
C GLY A 59 22.95 -32.13 -23.23
N LEU A 60 22.22 -33.15 -22.79
CA LEU A 60 21.18 -33.83 -23.59
C LEU A 60 19.81 -33.20 -23.43
N THR A 61 19.57 -32.51 -22.32
CA THR A 61 18.38 -31.69 -22.17
C THR A 61 18.61 -30.33 -22.84
N ASN A 62 17.64 -29.85 -23.62
CA ASN A 62 17.51 -28.42 -23.95
C ASN A 62 17.07 -27.60 -22.72
N ASN A 63 17.52 -27.98 -21.53
CA ASN A 63 17.30 -27.17 -20.35
C ASN A 63 18.24 -25.98 -20.47
N LYS A 64 17.66 -24.83 -20.82
CA LYS A 64 18.26 -23.51 -20.61
C LYS A 64 19.04 -23.56 -19.31
N ILE A 65 20.31 -23.13 -19.32
CA ILE A 65 21.07 -22.86 -18.10
C ILE A 65 20.10 -22.16 -17.14
N ARG A 66 19.84 -22.78 -16.00
CA ARG A 66 18.93 -22.17 -15.03
C ARG A 66 19.55 -20.85 -14.64
N LEU A 67 18.78 -19.78 -14.73
CA LEU A 67 19.23 -18.46 -14.35
C LEU A 67 19.89 -18.43 -12.97
N GLU A 68 19.38 -19.24 -12.03
CA GLU A 68 19.96 -19.39 -10.69
C GLU A 68 21.41 -19.84 -10.67
N ASP A 69 21.84 -20.56 -11.70
CA ASP A 69 23.17 -21.15 -11.83
C ASP A 69 24.14 -20.20 -12.57
N THR A 70 23.66 -19.06 -13.08
CA THR A 70 24.52 -18.01 -13.66
C THR A 70 25.37 -17.35 -12.59
N LYS A 71 26.60 -16.96 -12.95
CA LYS A 71 27.54 -16.35 -12.00
C LYS A 71 26.96 -15.05 -11.43
N GLU A 72 26.30 -14.27 -12.27
CA GLU A 72 25.75 -12.97 -11.95
C GLU A 72 24.55 -13.08 -11.00
N PHE A 73 23.66 -14.08 -11.17
CA PHE A 73 22.60 -14.34 -10.21
C PHE A 73 23.16 -14.83 -8.86
N LEU A 74 24.21 -15.66 -8.90
CA LEU A 74 24.90 -16.10 -7.68
C LEU A 74 25.58 -14.93 -6.94
N GLU A 75 26.04 -13.90 -7.65
CA GLU A 75 26.52 -12.65 -7.05
C GLU A 75 25.36 -11.87 -6.41
N ALA A 76 24.24 -11.69 -7.13
CA ALA A 76 23.05 -11.00 -6.61
C ALA A 76 22.44 -11.70 -5.38
N SER A 77 22.47 -13.04 -5.31
CA SER A 77 21.99 -13.81 -4.16
C SER A 77 22.93 -13.75 -2.94
N LYS A 78 24.17 -13.29 -3.14
CA LYS A 78 25.15 -13.04 -2.07
C LYS A 78 25.31 -11.56 -1.73
N ARG A 79 24.59 -10.67 -2.44
CA ARG A 79 24.61 -9.23 -2.19
C ARG A 79 24.34 -8.97 -0.71
N LYS A 80 25.02 -7.97 -0.17
CA LYS A 80 24.70 -7.33 1.10
C LYS A 80 24.48 -5.86 0.82
N LEU A 81 23.40 -5.31 1.37
CA LEU A 81 23.15 -3.88 1.28
C LEU A 81 24.03 -3.14 2.27
N ASP A 82 24.60 -2.02 1.84
CA ASP A 82 25.37 -1.15 2.71
C ASP A 82 24.47 -0.51 3.78
N LYS A 83 25.05 -0.22 4.94
CA LYS A 83 24.34 0.48 6.01
C LYS A 83 24.30 1.97 5.68
N LYS A 84 23.15 2.44 5.21
CA LYS A 84 22.90 3.84 4.85
C LYS A 84 21.70 4.38 5.61
N LYS A 85 21.59 5.70 5.66
CA LYS A 85 20.39 6.38 6.18
C LYS A 85 19.21 6.17 5.24
N TYR A 86 19.47 6.19 3.93
CA TYR A 86 18.46 6.09 2.88
C TYR A 86 18.64 4.81 2.08
N TYR A 87 17.53 4.13 1.79
CA TYR A 87 17.46 3.00 0.87
C TYR A 87 16.43 3.29 -0.22
N ILE A 88 16.81 3.12 -1.48
CA ILE A 88 15.90 3.12 -2.62
C ILE A 88 15.79 1.68 -3.10
N ILE A 89 14.58 1.14 -3.14
CA ILE A 89 14.32 -0.26 -3.49
C ILE A 89 13.32 -0.28 -4.64
N THR A 90 13.75 -0.82 -5.78
CA THR A 90 12.92 -0.97 -6.99
C THR A 90 12.99 -2.41 -7.50
N TRP A 91 12.31 -2.68 -8.60
CA TRP A 91 12.23 -4.01 -9.20
C TRP A 91 12.44 -3.96 -10.70
N GLU A 92 13.04 -5.01 -11.25
CA GLU A 92 13.32 -5.11 -12.67
C GLU A 92 12.78 -6.42 -13.24
N GLN A 93 12.02 -6.35 -14.32
CA GLN A 93 11.60 -7.53 -15.06
C GLN A 93 12.76 -8.07 -15.90
N ASN A 94 12.96 -9.39 -15.92
CA ASN A 94 13.87 -10.03 -16.86
C ASN A 94 13.46 -9.76 -18.31
N GLU A 95 14.44 -9.74 -19.21
CA GLU A 95 14.25 -9.62 -20.67
C GLU A 95 13.38 -8.41 -21.06
N THR A 96 13.47 -7.33 -20.30
CA THR A 96 12.65 -6.14 -20.49
C THR A 96 13.51 -4.88 -20.41
N PRO A 97 13.42 -3.94 -21.35
CA PRO A 97 14.18 -2.70 -21.30
C PRO A 97 13.90 -1.86 -20.05
N LEU A 98 14.90 -1.10 -19.61
CA LEU A 98 14.71 -0.04 -18.62
C LEU A 98 13.89 1.10 -19.20
N HIS A 99 13.18 1.80 -18.34
CA HIS A 99 12.71 3.14 -18.64
C HIS A 99 13.87 4.13 -18.40
N THR A 100 14.64 4.45 -19.45
CA THR A 100 15.94 5.14 -19.35
C THR A 100 15.89 6.41 -18.51
N ASN A 101 14.96 7.34 -18.78
CA ASN A 101 14.88 8.60 -18.01
C ASN A 101 14.56 8.36 -16.53
N PHE A 102 13.74 7.35 -16.21
CA PHE A 102 13.40 7.02 -14.83
C PHE A 102 14.60 6.43 -14.09
N TRP A 103 15.36 5.57 -14.78
CA TRP A 103 16.58 5.00 -14.25
C TRP A 103 17.63 6.08 -13.95
N GLU A 104 17.86 7.02 -14.88
CA GLU A 104 18.77 8.15 -14.70
C GLU A 104 18.32 9.08 -13.56
N ASN A 105 17.02 9.33 -13.43
CA ASN A 105 16.45 10.09 -12.31
C ASN A 105 16.65 9.37 -10.97
N ILE A 106 16.50 8.04 -10.91
CA ILE A 106 16.79 7.25 -9.70
C ILE A 106 18.27 7.36 -9.33
N LEU A 107 19.18 7.26 -10.30
CA LEU A 107 20.62 7.38 -10.04
C LEU A 107 20.97 8.77 -9.50
N THR A 108 20.43 9.82 -10.10
CA THR A 108 20.57 11.21 -9.62
C THR A 108 20.07 11.34 -8.17
N TYR A 109 18.89 10.79 -7.88
CA TYR A 109 18.29 10.90 -6.55
C TYR A 109 19.05 10.08 -5.50
N LYS A 110 19.56 8.91 -5.90
CA LYS A 110 20.45 8.08 -5.08
C LYS A 110 21.71 8.86 -4.69
N GLU A 111 22.32 9.58 -5.63
CA GLU A 111 23.50 10.42 -5.36
C GLU A 111 23.17 11.58 -4.43
N PHE A 112 22.08 12.30 -4.71
CA PHE A 112 21.60 13.41 -3.89
C PHE A 112 21.38 13.01 -2.42
N LEU A 113 20.83 11.82 -2.16
CA LEU A 113 20.56 11.33 -0.81
C LEU A 113 21.72 10.55 -0.17
N ASP A 114 22.78 10.21 -0.91
CA ASP A 114 23.74 9.16 -0.52
C ASP A 114 23.03 7.84 -0.13
N ALA A 115 22.08 7.41 -0.96
CA ALA A 115 21.26 6.23 -0.71
C ALA A 115 21.92 4.92 -1.19
N GLU A 116 21.60 3.83 -0.49
CA GLU A 116 21.80 2.47 -1.00
C GLU A 116 20.68 2.11 -1.98
N LEU A 117 21.03 1.65 -3.18
CA LEU A 117 20.08 1.28 -4.23
C LEU A 117 20.03 -0.23 -4.39
N SER A 118 18.84 -0.82 -4.27
CA SER A 118 18.56 -2.23 -4.50
C SER A 118 17.57 -2.41 -5.65
N VAL A 119 17.96 -3.19 -6.67
CA VAL A 119 17.13 -3.58 -7.80
C VAL A 119 16.77 -5.05 -7.65
N ILE A 120 15.55 -5.31 -7.19
CA ILE A 120 15.05 -6.68 -6.95
C ILE A 120 14.80 -7.35 -8.30
N LEU A 121 15.45 -8.50 -8.50
CA LEU A 121 15.34 -9.24 -9.75
C LEU A 121 13.99 -9.98 -9.89
N GLY A 122 13.17 -9.56 -10.84
CA GLY A 122 11.89 -10.15 -11.18
C GLY A 122 11.93 -11.21 -12.25
N ARG A 123 11.02 -12.18 -12.19
CA ARG A 123 10.89 -13.21 -13.23
C ARG A 123 9.50 -13.28 -13.81
N TYR A 124 9.45 -13.22 -15.12
CA TYR A 124 8.26 -13.38 -15.91
C TYR A 124 8.62 -13.96 -17.27
N LYS A 125 7.87 -14.97 -17.68
CA LYS A 125 8.05 -15.61 -18.98
C LYS A 125 6.98 -15.07 -19.93
N ASN A 126 7.39 -14.23 -20.87
CA ASN A 126 6.52 -13.66 -21.90
C ASN A 126 6.88 -14.23 -23.28
N PRO A 127 6.29 -15.36 -23.72
CA PRO A 127 6.60 -15.96 -25.03
C PRO A 127 6.20 -15.09 -26.24
N THR A 128 5.36 -14.06 -26.04
CA THR A 128 4.92 -13.13 -27.08
C THR A 128 5.70 -11.82 -27.08
N SER A 129 6.72 -11.70 -26.24
CA SER A 129 7.57 -10.51 -26.15
C SER A 129 8.40 -10.35 -27.43
N VAL A 130 8.51 -9.12 -27.93
CA VAL A 130 9.49 -8.77 -28.98
C VAL A 130 10.92 -8.67 -28.45
N PHE A 131 11.10 -8.79 -27.14
CA PHE A 131 12.39 -8.65 -26.44
C PHE A 131 13.03 -10.00 -26.06
N THR A 132 12.43 -11.13 -26.44
CA THR A 132 12.88 -12.50 -26.08
C THR A 132 13.89 -13.13 -27.04
N ASP A 133 14.83 -12.35 -27.57
CA ASP A 133 15.84 -12.81 -28.54
C ASP A 133 17.02 -13.59 -27.92
N LYS A 134 16.94 -14.03 -26.66
CA LYS A 134 18.08 -14.63 -25.95
C LYS A 134 17.86 -16.08 -25.52
N GLU A 135 18.89 -16.89 -25.73
CA GLU A 135 18.98 -18.29 -25.29
C GLU A 135 18.92 -18.44 -23.74
N HIS A 136 19.12 -17.35 -23.00
CA HIS A 136 19.08 -17.28 -21.53
C HIS A 136 18.22 -16.11 -21.03
N GLU A 137 17.40 -16.35 -20.01
CA GLU A 137 16.74 -15.26 -19.27
C GLU A 137 17.85 -14.38 -18.65
N ASN A 138 17.75 -13.04 -18.76
CA ASN A 138 18.75 -12.11 -18.25
C ASN A 138 18.09 -10.76 -17.87
N TRP A 139 18.81 -9.92 -17.14
CA TRP A 139 18.41 -8.55 -16.78
C TRP A 139 19.35 -7.53 -17.44
N ASN A 140 19.07 -6.24 -17.26
CA ASN A 140 19.82 -5.15 -17.85
C ASN A 140 21.21 -5.04 -17.23
N LYS A 141 22.24 -4.91 -18.08
CA LYS A 141 23.63 -4.77 -17.60
C LYS A 141 23.85 -3.48 -16.80
N GLU A 142 23.11 -2.43 -17.12
CA GLU A 142 23.20 -1.12 -16.46
C GLU A 142 22.80 -1.18 -14.97
N THR A 143 21.92 -2.10 -14.60
CA THR A 143 21.48 -2.30 -13.21
C THR A 143 22.30 -3.36 -12.48
N GLN A 144 23.28 -4.02 -13.14
CA GLN A 144 23.99 -5.18 -12.60
C GLN A 144 24.67 -4.90 -11.26
N LEU A 145 25.21 -3.70 -11.08
CA LEU A 145 25.81 -3.25 -9.81
C LEU A 145 24.78 -3.20 -8.66
N TYR A 146 23.49 -3.11 -8.97
CA TYR A 146 22.37 -2.95 -8.05
C TYR A 146 21.49 -4.19 -7.91
N TRP A 147 21.76 -5.25 -8.68
CA TRP A 147 20.99 -6.49 -8.63
C TRP A 147 20.95 -7.11 -7.23
N ASP A 148 19.75 -7.46 -6.81
CA ASP A 148 19.48 -8.05 -5.51
C ASP A 148 18.53 -9.26 -5.61
N ALA A 149 19.01 -10.39 -5.07
CA ALA A 149 18.24 -11.62 -4.92
C ALA A 149 18.40 -12.22 -3.51
N SER A 150 18.76 -11.40 -2.53
CA SER A 150 19.01 -11.80 -1.14
C SER A 150 17.97 -11.19 -0.18
N ARG A 151 17.88 -11.74 1.03
CA ARG A 151 17.02 -11.21 2.10
C ARG A 151 17.81 -10.28 2.99
N HIS A 152 17.30 -9.07 3.24
CA HIS A 152 18.01 -8.05 4.01
C HIS A 152 17.18 -7.52 5.17
N ASP A 153 17.70 -7.67 6.39
CA ASP A 153 17.19 -6.96 7.56
C ASP A 153 17.85 -5.57 7.65
N ILE A 154 17.31 -4.61 6.91
CA ILE A 154 17.85 -3.24 6.87
C ILE A 154 17.52 -2.42 8.12
N HIS A 155 16.50 -2.84 8.89
CA HIS A 155 16.14 -2.26 10.17
C HIS A 155 15.60 -3.34 11.14
N LYS A 156 15.58 -3.05 12.44
CA LYS A 156 15.03 -3.94 13.48
C LYS A 156 13.61 -4.43 13.17
N TYR A 157 12.83 -3.56 12.51
CA TYR A 157 11.41 -3.77 12.20
C TYR A 157 11.10 -3.83 10.69
N LEU A 158 12.10 -3.96 9.82
CA LEU A 158 11.91 -3.99 8.36
C LEU A 158 12.85 -4.98 7.68
N THR A 159 12.27 -5.78 6.79
CA THR A 159 13.02 -6.72 5.94
C THR A 159 12.68 -6.51 4.47
N VAL A 160 13.69 -6.51 3.61
CA VAL A 160 13.55 -6.56 2.16
C VAL A 160 13.66 -8.02 1.70
N LEU A 161 12.66 -8.50 0.97
CA LEU A 161 12.57 -9.89 0.50
C LEU A 161 12.91 -10.00 -0.99
N SER A 162 14.15 -9.74 -1.35
CA SER A 162 14.60 -9.82 -2.75
C SER A 162 14.78 -11.27 -3.21
N ASP A 163 14.85 -12.22 -2.28
CA ASP A 163 14.88 -13.67 -2.48
C ASP A 163 13.52 -14.27 -2.91
N VAL A 164 12.41 -13.56 -2.64
CA VAL A 164 11.05 -14.04 -2.91
C VAL A 164 10.58 -13.55 -4.27
N LYS A 165 10.28 -14.48 -5.19
CA LYS A 165 9.76 -14.14 -6.52
C LYS A 165 8.24 -14.22 -6.53
N ILE A 166 7.60 -13.13 -6.95
CA ILE A 166 6.15 -13.05 -7.13
C ILE A 166 5.87 -12.79 -8.61
N SER A 167 4.91 -13.53 -9.17
CA SER A 167 4.49 -13.33 -10.57
C SER A 167 4.01 -11.90 -10.78
N PRO A 168 4.55 -11.16 -11.77
CA PRO A 168 4.08 -9.81 -12.13
C PRO A 168 2.60 -9.70 -12.46
N THR A 169 1.99 -10.81 -12.90
CA THR A 169 0.56 -10.86 -13.23
C THR A 169 -0.37 -11.07 -12.04
N ARG A 170 0.17 -11.21 -10.82
CA ARG A 170 -0.65 -11.47 -9.62
C ARG A 170 -1.57 -10.27 -9.35
N LYS A 171 -2.87 -10.52 -9.16
CA LYS A 171 -3.84 -9.44 -8.88
C LYS A 171 -3.53 -8.72 -7.56
N TYR A 172 -3.22 -9.47 -6.50
CA TYR A 172 -2.84 -8.95 -5.18
C TYR A 172 -1.49 -9.56 -4.74
N PRO A 173 -0.35 -8.91 -5.04
CA PRO A 173 0.98 -9.43 -4.72
C PRO A 173 1.22 -9.74 -3.24
N LEU A 174 0.63 -8.94 -2.34
CA LEU A 174 0.82 -9.04 -0.89
C LEU A 174 0.07 -10.21 -0.23
N THR A 175 -0.85 -10.88 -0.93
CA THR A 175 -1.65 -11.96 -0.35
C THR A 175 -0.79 -13.16 0.04
N GLY A 176 -0.82 -13.52 1.32
CA GLY A 176 -0.10 -14.67 1.90
C GLY A 176 1.34 -14.36 2.31
N ILE A 177 1.85 -13.17 1.98
CA ILE A 177 3.25 -12.78 2.24
C ILE A 177 3.49 -12.48 3.72
N GLN A 178 2.44 -12.20 4.50
CA GLN A 178 2.55 -11.95 5.95
C GLN A 178 3.22 -13.09 6.73
N GLY A 179 3.13 -14.35 6.25
CA GLY A 179 3.82 -15.49 6.84
C GLY A 179 5.35 -15.40 6.77
N LEU A 180 5.88 -14.57 5.88
CA LEU A 180 7.32 -14.35 5.70
C LEU A 180 7.85 -13.18 6.53
N SER A 181 6.97 -12.43 7.20
CA SER A 181 7.31 -11.20 7.94
C SER A 181 8.17 -11.44 9.17
N GLN A 182 8.02 -12.61 9.82
CA GLN A 182 8.60 -12.90 11.12
C GLN A 182 8.41 -11.74 12.14
N GLY A 183 7.28 -11.02 12.06
CA GLY A 183 6.97 -9.90 12.94
C GLY A 183 7.47 -8.53 12.47
N LYS A 184 8.07 -8.41 11.28
CA LYS A 184 8.59 -7.15 10.71
C LYS A 184 7.71 -6.62 9.58
N SER A 185 7.90 -5.36 9.22
CA SER A 185 7.42 -4.84 7.94
C SER A 185 8.21 -5.47 6.79
N ILE A 186 7.61 -5.54 5.60
CA ILE A 186 8.17 -6.20 4.42
C ILE A 186 8.16 -5.25 3.22
N VAL A 187 9.27 -5.20 2.49
CA VAL A 187 9.31 -4.73 1.09
C VAL A 187 9.56 -5.91 0.17
N ILE A 188 8.78 -6.03 -0.89
CA ILE A 188 8.95 -7.04 -1.94
C ILE A 188 8.97 -6.40 -3.32
N GLY A 189 9.76 -6.97 -4.23
CA GLY A 189 9.82 -6.49 -5.61
C GLY A 189 8.56 -6.88 -6.39
N HIS A 190 7.88 -5.91 -7.01
CA HIS A 190 6.76 -6.15 -7.91
C HIS A 190 6.45 -4.88 -8.72
N PRO A 191 6.00 -4.98 -10.00
CA PRO A 191 5.68 -3.81 -10.84
C PRO A 191 4.39 -3.06 -10.46
N LYS A 192 3.71 -3.45 -9.38
CA LYS A 192 2.48 -2.77 -8.91
C LYS A 192 2.82 -2.06 -7.61
N LEU A 193 2.12 -0.98 -7.30
CA LEU A 193 2.26 -0.25 -6.03
C LEU A 193 1.11 -0.61 -5.10
N HIS A 194 1.39 -1.54 -4.18
CA HIS A 194 0.44 -2.07 -3.21
C HIS A 194 1.01 -1.88 -1.82
N LEU A 195 0.14 -1.52 -0.88
CA LEU A 195 0.44 -1.30 0.52
C LEU A 195 -0.66 -1.92 1.35
N LYS A 196 -0.27 -2.65 2.40
CA LYS A 196 -1.20 -3.18 3.39
C LYS A 196 -0.58 -3.10 4.77
N THR A 197 -1.38 -2.68 5.75
CA THR A 197 -1.02 -2.78 7.16
C THR A 197 -1.61 -4.06 7.78
N GLU A 198 -0.81 -4.78 8.56
CA GLU A 198 -1.26 -5.98 9.28
C GLU A 198 -1.62 -5.66 10.73
N PRO A 199 -2.65 -6.32 11.28
CA PRO A 199 -2.98 -6.18 12.69
C PRO A 199 -1.83 -6.58 13.62
N THR A 200 -1.62 -5.79 14.66
CA THR A 200 -0.67 -6.06 15.74
C THR A 200 -1.33 -5.94 17.10
N LEU A 201 -0.78 -6.61 18.12
CA LEU A 201 -1.20 -6.42 19.50
C LEU A 201 -0.74 -5.04 19.99
N ASN A 202 -1.45 -4.51 20.98
CA ASN A 202 -1.04 -3.28 21.62
C ASN A 202 0.40 -3.38 22.19
N GLY A 203 1.19 -2.32 22.02
CA GLY A 203 2.62 -2.28 22.39
C GLY A 203 3.58 -2.95 21.40
N TYR A 204 3.08 -3.69 20.41
CA TYR A 204 3.93 -4.25 19.36
C TYR A 204 4.13 -3.24 18.22
N PRO A 205 5.32 -3.23 17.58
CA PRO A 205 5.58 -2.43 16.40
C PRO A 205 4.53 -2.68 15.32
N LYS A 206 4.08 -1.61 14.65
CA LYS A 206 3.18 -1.72 13.50
C LYS A 206 3.89 -2.39 12.34
N LYS A 207 3.14 -3.17 11.56
CA LYS A 207 3.66 -3.97 10.44
C LYS A 207 3.00 -3.55 9.14
N MET A 208 3.82 -3.21 8.17
CA MET A 208 3.38 -2.84 6.83
C MET A 208 4.04 -3.74 5.79
N LEU A 209 3.29 -4.09 4.75
CA LEU A 209 3.78 -4.81 3.61
C LEU A 209 3.62 -3.91 2.38
N MET A 210 4.69 -3.77 1.60
CA MET A 210 4.70 -2.91 0.42
C MET A 210 5.37 -3.60 -0.76
N THR A 211 4.94 -3.24 -1.95
CA THR A 211 5.63 -3.56 -3.20
C THR A 211 6.34 -2.33 -3.77
N THR A 212 7.35 -2.53 -4.60
CA THR A 212 8.25 -1.45 -4.99
C THR A 212 7.78 -0.59 -6.16
N GLY A 213 7.07 -1.15 -7.14
CA GLY A 213 7.07 -0.59 -8.51
C GLY A 213 8.31 -1.06 -9.27
N ALA A 214 8.41 -0.72 -10.56
CA ALA A 214 9.45 -1.22 -11.45
C ALA A 214 10.31 -0.10 -12.07
N VAL A 215 11.55 -0.41 -12.46
CA VAL A 215 12.39 0.43 -13.34
C VAL A 215 12.29 0.08 -14.82
N THR A 216 11.68 -1.05 -15.14
CA THR A 216 11.46 -1.50 -16.53
C THR A 216 10.17 -0.95 -17.09
N VAL A 217 10.08 -0.89 -18.42
CA VAL A 217 8.80 -0.66 -19.11
C VAL A 217 7.86 -1.87 -18.93
N PRO A 218 6.53 -1.69 -19.15
CA PRO A 218 5.60 -2.81 -19.17
C PRO A 218 5.97 -3.83 -20.25
N ASN A 219 5.92 -5.13 -19.93
CA ASN A 219 6.16 -6.21 -20.89
C ASN A 219 5.38 -7.47 -20.48
N TYR A 220 4.18 -7.65 -21.03
CA TYR A 220 3.23 -8.69 -20.61
C TYR A 220 2.75 -9.53 -21.80
N THR A 221 2.26 -10.74 -21.51
CA THR A 221 1.60 -11.56 -22.54
C THR A 221 0.27 -10.96 -22.95
N ASP A 222 -0.22 -11.32 -24.13
CA ASP A 222 -1.55 -10.99 -24.65
C ASP A 222 -2.72 -11.68 -23.91
N SER A 223 -2.43 -12.45 -22.84
CA SER A 223 -3.45 -13.03 -21.98
C SER A 223 -4.21 -11.95 -21.20
N GLY A 224 -5.46 -12.23 -20.79
CA GLY A 224 -6.24 -11.28 -19.97
C GLY A 224 -5.54 -10.86 -18.67
N ALA A 225 -4.78 -11.77 -18.03
CA ALA A 225 -4.00 -11.44 -16.84
C ALA A 225 -2.79 -10.54 -17.16
N GLY A 226 -2.20 -10.69 -18.35
CA GLY A 226 -1.15 -9.84 -18.88
C GLY A 226 -1.65 -8.44 -19.18
N ALA A 227 -2.71 -8.32 -20.00
CA ALA A 227 -3.34 -7.05 -20.35
C ALA A 227 -3.80 -6.23 -19.11
N ILE A 228 -4.43 -6.88 -18.12
CA ILE A 228 -4.79 -6.21 -16.86
C ILE A 228 -3.54 -5.72 -16.12
N SER A 229 -2.46 -6.50 -16.13
CA SER A 229 -1.24 -6.15 -15.38
C SER A 229 -0.40 -5.09 -16.08
N GLU A 230 -0.48 -5.00 -17.40
CA GLU A 230 0.08 -3.91 -18.19
C GLU A 230 -0.56 -2.57 -17.81
N GLY A 231 -1.89 -2.51 -17.74
CA GLY A 231 -2.62 -1.28 -17.38
C GLY A 231 -2.40 -0.77 -15.95
N VAL A 232 -1.91 -1.63 -15.04
CA VAL A 232 -1.58 -1.25 -13.65
C VAL A 232 -0.09 -1.37 -13.33
N HIS A 233 0.77 -1.49 -14.36
CA HIS A 233 2.21 -1.43 -14.20
C HIS A 233 2.62 -0.01 -13.81
N LYS A 234 3.45 0.12 -12.78
CA LYS A 234 3.87 1.40 -12.23
C LYS A 234 5.40 1.51 -12.21
N LEU A 235 5.90 2.57 -12.85
CA LEU A 235 7.26 3.03 -12.61
C LEU A 235 7.33 3.57 -11.18
N GLY A 236 8.24 3.02 -10.38
CA GLY A 236 8.30 3.39 -8.97
C GLY A 236 9.36 2.69 -8.16
N PHE A 237 9.48 3.15 -6.92
CA PHE A 237 10.35 2.56 -5.91
C PHE A 237 9.75 2.75 -4.52
N VAL A 238 10.26 1.99 -3.55
CA VAL A 238 10.07 2.26 -2.12
C VAL A 238 11.31 2.98 -1.62
N ILE A 239 11.12 4.07 -0.88
CA ILE A 239 12.18 4.72 -0.12
C ILE A 239 12.02 4.40 1.37
N VAL A 240 13.14 4.09 2.02
CA VAL A 240 13.24 3.88 3.46
C VAL A 240 14.24 4.87 4.03
N GLU A 241 13.87 5.53 5.13
CA GLU A 241 14.73 6.43 5.89
C GLU A 241 14.93 5.87 7.31
N VAL A 242 16.16 5.52 7.66
CA VAL A 242 16.50 5.04 9.01
C VAL A 242 16.91 6.22 9.87
N GLU A 243 16.05 6.65 10.79
CA GLU A 243 16.36 7.71 11.76
C GLU A 243 17.17 7.16 12.94
N SER A 244 16.82 5.97 13.43
CA SER A 244 17.50 5.32 14.55
C SER A 244 17.33 3.80 14.49
N LYS A 245 17.74 3.10 15.56
CA LYS A 245 17.55 1.64 15.71
C LYS A 245 16.08 1.22 15.87
N ASP A 246 15.23 2.15 16.32
CA ASP A 246 13.83 1.87 16.63
C ASP A 246 12.85 2.64 15.73
N ILE A 247 13.33 3.64 14.98
CA ILE A 247 12.50 4.49 14.11
C ILE A 247 13.04 4.46 12.68
N PHE A 248 12.14 4.14 11.75
CA PHE A 248 12.33 4.30 10.31
C PHE A 248 11.06 4.87 9.69
N TYR A 249 11.21 5.53 8.55
CA TYR A 249 10.11 5.99 7.71
C TYR A 249 10.15 5.23 6.39
N ILE A 250 8.98 5.00 5.80
CA ILE A 250 8.85 4.26 4.56
C ILE A 250 7.69 4.81 3.74
N ARG A 251 7.87 4.91 2.43
CA ARG A 251 6.82 5.28 1.48
C ARG A 251 7.12 4.77 0.08
N GLN A 252 6.06 4.68 -0.71
CA GLN A 252 6.12 4.36 -2.14
C GLN A 252 6.13 5.66 -2.94
N VAL A 253 7.06 5.74 -3.90
CA VAL A 253 7.16 6.84 -4.86
C VAL A 253 6.80 6.29 -6.24
N GLU A 254 5.84 6.95 -6.90
CA GLU A 254 5.43 6.67 -8.28
C GLU A 254 5.98 7.75 -9.20
N ALA A 255 6.55 7.32 -10.33
CA ALA A 255 6.93 8.22 -11.41
C ALA A 255 5.78 8.39 -12.41
N ASP A 256 5.78 9.53 -13.09
CA ASP A 256 4.93 9.75 -14.25
C ASP A 256 5.40 8.91 -15.45
N ALA A 257 4.64 8.98 -16.55
CA ALA A 257 4.95 8.24 -17.77
C ALA A 257 6.28 8.64 -18.42
N ASP A 258 6.79 9.84 -18.14
CA ASP A 258 8.07 10.31 -18.63
C ASP A 258 9.22 9.90 -17.70
N GLY A 259 8.94 9.27 -16.56
CA GLY A 259 9.94 8.84 -15.57
C GLY A 259 10.35 9.92 -14.58
N ASN A 260 9.64 11.05 -14.50
CA ASN A 260 9.86 12.06 -13.47
C ASN A 260 9.05 11.71 -12.22
N PHE A 261 9.53 12.08 -11.04
CA PHE A 261 8.82 11.79 -9.79
C PHE A 261 8.96 12.89 -8.76
N VAL A 262 8.06 12.87 -7.80
CA VAL A 262 8.10 13.74 -6.62
C VAL A 262 8.14 12.86 -5.39
N ASP A 263 9.22 12.95 -4.62
CA ASP A 263 9.32 12.36 -3.29
C ASP A 263 9.18 13.47 -2.24
N LEU A 264 8.00 13.56 -1.62
CA LEU A 264 7.63 14.63 -0.69
C LEU A 264 7.90 16.03 -1.26
N CYS A 265 9.00 16.67 -0.84
CA CYS A 265 9.44 18.00 -1.23
C CYS A 265 10.54 18.01 -2.31
N TYR A 266 10.95 16.85 -2.84
CA TYR A 266 11.96 16.77 -3.88
C TYR A 266 11.34 16.30 -5.19
N GLU A 267 11.33 17.18 -6.19
CA GLU A 267 11.02 16.82 -7.56
C GLU A 267 12.31 16.40 -8.27
N VAL A 268 12.27 15.25 -8.93
CA VAL A 268 13.36 14.76 -9.76
C VAL A 268 12.89 14.68 -11.20
N LYS A 269 13.52 15.50 -12.04
CA LYS A 269 13.17 15.64 -13.46
C LYS A 269 14.42 15.95 -14.25
N ASN A 270 14.60 15.28 -15.39
CA ASN A 270 15.76 15.47 -16.27
C ASN A 270 17.10 15.45 -15.51
N GLN A 271 17.26 14.49 -14.59
CA GLN A 271 18.47 14.32 -13.77
C GLN A 271 18.80 15.53 -12.88
N GLU A 272 17.80 16.34 -12.56
CA GLU A 272 17.92 17.44 -11.59
C GLU A 272 16.98 17.21 -10.41
N VAL A 273 17.49 17.50 -9.21
CA VAL A 273 16.71 17.45 -7.97
C VAL A 273 16.37 18.87 -7.52
N ASN A 274 15.09 19.20 -7.51
CA ASN A 274 14.58 20.51 -7.14
C ASN A 274 13.72 20.41 -5.89
N LYS A 275 13.95 21.31 -4.92
CA LYS A 275 13.09 21.43 -3.74
C LYS A 275 11.81 22.18 -4.10
N ILE A 276 10.67 21.63 -3.70
CA ILE A 276 9.35 22.18 -3.95
C ILE A 276 8.58 22.35 -2.63
N ASP A 277 7.63 23.27 -2.66
CA ASP A 277 6.77 23.71 -1.55
C ASP A 277 5.30 23.78 -1.98
N LYS A 278 4.94 22.98 -3.00
CA LYS A 278 3.58 22.94 -3.55
C LYS A 278 3.01 21.53 -3.65
N ALA A 279 1.79 21.35 -3.17
CA ALA A 279 0.96 20.17 -3.38
C ALA A 279 -0.48 20.57 -3.71
N LEU A 280 -1.21 19.71 -4.43
CA LEU A 280 -2.60 19.95 -4.84
C LEU A 280 -3.60 19.71 -3.71
N GLY A 281 -3.25 18.84 -2.76
CA GLY A 281 -4.07 18.65 -1.58
C GLY A 281 -3.53 17.63 -0.60
N LEU A 282 -4.00 17.75 0.64
CA LEU A 282 -3.79 16.78 1.71
C LEU A 282 -5.12 16.11 2.02
N ILE A 283 -5.19 14.79 1.87
CA ILE A 283 -6.34 13.99 2.30
C ILE A 283 -5.98 13.39 3.65
N CYS A 284 -6.68 13.84 4.68
CA CYS A 284 -6.42 13.45 6.06
C CYS A 284 -7.03 12.09 6.39
N GLY A 285 -6.36 11.35 7.28
CA GLY A 285 -6.96 10.24 8.02
C GLY A 285 -8.24 10.65 8.75
N ASP A 286 -9.04 9.65 9.15
CA ASP A 286 -10.27 9.90 9.91
C ASP A 286 -9.97 10.77 11.15
N THR A 287 -10.67 11.91 11.25
CA THR A 287 -10.27 13.01 12.15
C THR A 287 -10.70 12.72 13.57
N HIS A 288 -11.99 12.41 13.77
CA HIS A 288 -12.68 12.26 15.06
C HIS A 288 -12.18 13.29 16.07
N GLN A 289 -12.61 14.55 15.92
CA GLN A 289 -12.05 15.70 16.63
C GLN A 289 -11.86 15.51 18.15
N TRP A 290 -12.77 14.82 18.85
CA TRP A 290 -12.62 14.53 20.29
C TRP A 290 -11.60 13.42 20.60
N GLN A 291 -11.26 12.55 19.64
CA GLN A 291 -10.21 11.52 19.74
C GLN A 291 -8.90 11.89 19.02
N LEU A 292 -8.84 13.08 18.41
CA LEU A 292 -7.73 13.54 17.58
C LEU A 292 -6.40 13.55 18.34
N ASP A 293 -5.35 13.00 17.74
CA ASP A 293 -4.01 13.13 18.30
C ASP A 293 -3.45 14.51 17.95
N GLN A 294 -3.32 15.38 18.96
CA GLN A 294 -2.86 16.76 18.79
C GLN A 294 -1.51 16.85 18.05
N LYS A 295 -0.61 15.87 18.22
CA LYS A 295 0.67 15.88 17.50
C LYS A 295 0.49 15.71 16.00
N ILE A 296 -0.49 14.91 15.58
CA ILE A 296 -0.81 14.70 14.16
C ILE A 296 -1.51 15.92 13.60
N ASP A 297 -2.43 16.54 14.37
CA ASP A 297 -3.11 17.76 13.93
C ASP A 297 -2.14 18.92 13.69
N GLU A 298 -1.21 19.16 14.61
CA GLU A 298 -0.15 20.16 14.46
C GLU A 298 0.75 19.84 13.27
N GLN A 299 1.08 18.57 13.07
CA GLN A 299 1.89 18.13 11.95
C GLN A 299 1.18 18.36 10.62
N ASN A 300 -0.13 18.11 10.54
CA ASN A 300 -0.95 18.38 9.36
C ASN A 300 -0.93 19.86 9.01
N ASP A 301 -1.07 20.75 10.00
CA ASP A 301 -0.99 22.19 9.75
C ASP A 301 0.36 22.59 9.18
N LYS A 302 1.46 22.01 9.68
CA LYS A 302 2.78 22.29 9.12
C LYS A 302 2.95 21.76 7.69
N ILE A 303 2.44 20.57 7.39
CA ILE A 303 2.41 20.01 6.04
C ILE A 303 1.63 20.97 5.11
N CYS A 304 0.42 21.36 5.50
CA CYS A 304 -0.42 22.25 4.71
C CYS A 304 0.24 23.62 4.46
N ASN A 305 0.90 24.20 5.48
CA ASN A 305 1.63 25.47 5.33
C ASN A 305 2.86 25.30 4.41
N TYR A 306 3.69 24.27 4.62
CA TYR A 306 4.91 24.06 3.84
C TYR A 306 4.58 23.79 2.36
N PHE A 307 3.60 22.94 2.09
CA PHE A 307 3.21 22.59 0.72
C PHE A 307 2.18 23.52 0.09
N ASN A 308 1.80 24.61 0.77
CA ASN A 308 0.78 25.56 0.31
C ASN A 308 -0.40 24.85 -0.37
N VAL A 309 -1.03 23.89 0.32
CA VAL A 309 -2.00 22.98 -0.29
C VAL A 309 -3.22 23.74 -0.81
N ASP A 310 -3.73 23.35 -1.99
CA ASP A 310 -4.93 24.01 -2.53
C ASP A 310 -6.20 23.67 -1.73
N ASN A 311 -6.27 22.46 -1.18
CA ASN A 311 -7.38 21.96 -0.38
C ASN A 311 -6.90 20.97 0.68
N VAL A 312 -7.55 20.96 1.83
CA VAL A 312 -7.48 19.85 2.81
C VAL A 312 -8.80 19.08 2.79
N VAL A 313 -8.75 17.78 2.56
CA VAL A 313 -9.92 16.89 2.57
C VAL A 313 -9.98 16.18 3.90
N LEU A 314 -11.13 16.29 4.59
CA LEU A 314 -11.32 15.81 5.95
C LEU A 314 -12.46 14.78 5.99
N HIS A 315 -12.15 13.62 6.55
CA HIS A 315 -13.10 12.53 6.78
C HIS A 315 -13.40 12.38 8.27
N ASP A 316 -14.60 11.92 8.61
CA ASP A 316 -15.03 11.67 9.99
C ASP A 316 -14.68 12.86 10.90
N VAL A 317 -14.97 14.09 10.46
CA VAL A 317 -14.56 15.33 11.15
C VAL A 317 -15.06 15.34 12.59
N SER A 318 -16.31 14.95 12.79
CA SER A 318 -16.91 14.82 14.11
C SER A 318 -17.05 13.35 14.53
N ASP A 319 -16.97 13.08 15.82
CA ASP A 319 -17.01 11.73 16.35
C ASP A 319 -18.44 11.15 16.34
N GLY A 320 -19.46 11.99 16.39
CA GLY A 320 -20.83 11.57 16.68
C GLY A 320 -20.94 10.77 17.97
N ASP A 321 -20.04 10.97 18.93
CA ASP A 321 -20.06 10.19 20.17
C ASP A 321 -21.17 10.65 21.10
N SER A 322 -21.55 11.93 21.06
CA SER A 322 -22.68 12.45 21.85
C SER A 322 -23.99 11.71 21.62
N CYS A 323 -24.19 11.20 20.39
CA CYS A 323 -25.38 10.50 19.96
C CYS A 323 -25.11 9.07 19.46
N ASN A 324 -23.96 8.48 19.79
CA ASN A 324 -23.57 7.18 19.23
C ASN A 324 -24.52 6.06 19.68
N ASN A 325 -25.21 5.50 18.69
CA ASN A 325 -26.28 4.50 18.77
C ASN A 325 -25.79 3.15 19.29
N HIS A 326 -24.51 2.81 19.18
CA HIS A 326 -23.98 1.54 19.67
C HIS A 326 -23.94 1.46 21.20
N ILE A 327 -23.94 2.60 21.89
CA ILE A 327 -23.86 2.63 23.36
C ILE A 327 -25.07 3.33 23.99
N ILE A 328 -26.02 3.80 23.19
CA ILE A 328 -27.22 4.52 23.67
C ILE A 328 -28.07 3.69 24.65
N LYS A 329 -28.03 2.36 24.51
CA LYS A 329 -28.77 1.40 25.35
C LYS A 329 -28.03 1.00 26.63
N SER A 330 -26.78 1.45 26.84
CA SER A 330 -25.98 1.09 28.01
C SER A 330 -26.03 2.23 29.05
N PRO A 331 -26.72 2.07 30.19
CA PRO A 331 -26.80 3.12 31.21
C PRO A 331 -25.43 3.50 31.76
N ILE A 332 -24.52 2.53 31.88
CA ILE A 332 -23.14 2.74 32.35
C ILE A 332 -22.40 3.68 31.40
N LYS A 333 -22.38 3.37 30.09
CA LYS A 333 -21.69 4.20 29.10
C LYS A 333 -22.33 5.58 28.93
N GLN A 334 -23.65 5.67 29.08
CA GLN A 334 -24.35 6.95 29.07
C GLN A 334 -23.96 7.82 30.27
N TYR A 335 -23.90 7.24 31.46
CA TYR A 335 -23.45 7.94 32.66
C TYR A 335 -21.98 8.39 32.53
N GLU A 336 -21.11 7.55 31.98
CA GLU A 336 -19.71 7.92 31.68
C GLU A 336 -19.62 9.15 30.76
N ARG A 337 -20.41 9.20 29.69
CA ARG A 337 -20.46 10.38 28.81
C ARG A 337 -20.90 11.64 29.52
N VAL A 338 -21.90 11.54 30.40
CA VAL A 338 -22.40 12.69 31.17
C VAL A 338 -21.31 13.24 32.09
N ILE A 339 -20.59 12.37 32.82
CA ILE A 339 -19.45 12.79 33.66
C ILE A 339 -18.35 13.45 32.81
N LYS A 340 -18.09 12.92 31.61
CA LYS A 340 -17.11 13.47 30.67
C LYS A 340 -17.61 14.75 29.94
N GLY A 341 -18.86 15.16 30.14
CA GLY A 341 -19.47 16.29 29.41
C GLY A 341 -19.61 16.06 27.90
N GLN A 342 -19.64 14.79 27.47
CA GLN A 342 -19.70 14.35 26.07
C GLN A 342 -21.12 14.00 25.62
N ASN A 343 -22.12 14.17 26.48
CA ASN A 343 -23.51 13.79 26.20
C ASN A 343 -24.31 14.84 25.40
N LEU A 344 -23.76 16.04 25.18
CA LEU A 344 -24.47 17.13 24.51
C LEU A 344 -24.10 17.19 23.03
N ILE A 345 -25.10 17.02 22.15
CA ILE A 345 -24.89 17.01 20.69
C ILE A 345 -24.45 18.37 20.19
N GLU A 346 -25.10 19.44 20.65
CA GLU A 346 -24.76 20.80 20.24
C GLU A 346 -23.33 21.17 20.65
N LYS A 347 -22.87 20.70 21.81
CA LYS A 347 -21.47 20.91 22.24
C LYS A 347 -20.49 20.26 21.26
N GLU A 348 -20.72 19.01 20.84
CA GLU A 348 -19.85 18.32 19.89
C GLU A 348 -19.76 19.04 18.55
N LEU A 349 -20.90 19.52 18.05
CA LEU A 349 -20.95 20.29 16.81
C LEU A 349 -20.22 21.63 16.95
N GLU A 350 -20.41 22.35 18.06
CA GLU A 350 -19.69 23.61 18.33
C GLU A 350 -18.18 23.40 18.48
N ASP A 351 -17.74 22.36 19.20
CA ASP A 351 -16.31 22.00 19.31
C ASP A 351 -15.71 21.70 17.93
N THR A 352 -16.44 20.93 17.11
CA THR A 352 -16.06 20.62 15.71
C THR A 352 -15.94 21.91 14.88
N TYR A 353 -16.90 22.83 15.01
CA TYR A 353 -16.87 24.14 14.36
C TYR A 353 -15.66 24.97 14.80
N LEU A 354 -15.38 25.05 16.11
CA LEU A 354 -14.26 25.82 16.64
C LEU A 354 -12.91 25.28 16.15
N TRP A 355 -12.76 23.97 16.08
CA TRP A 355 -11.58 23.33 15.51
C TRP A 355 -11.44 23.62 14.01
N LEU A 356 -12.50 23.39 13.22
CA LEU A 356 -12.52 23.68 11.78
C LEU A 356 -12.24 25.15 11.46
N LYS A 357 -12.65 26.08 12.33
CA LYS A 357 -12.39 27.51 12.17
C LYS A 357 -10.88 27.80 12.10
N GLY A 358 -10.06 27.05 12.83
CA GLY A 358 -8.59 27.13 12.76
C GLY A 358 -8.01 26.62 11.44
N LYS A 359 -8.77 25.85 10.67
CA LYS A 359 -8.34 25.17 9.44
C LYS A 359 -8.85 25.85 8.15
N ILE A 360 -9.71 26.87 8.23
CA ILE A 360 -10.32 27.55 7.06
C ILE A 360 -9.27 28.00 6.02
N LYS A 361 -8.10 28.46 6.48
CA LYS A 361 -7.00 28.91 5.59
C LYS A 361 -6.48 27.82 4.63
N PHE A 362 -6.80 26.56 4.88
CA PHE A 362 -6.44 25.41 4.05
C PHE A 362 -7.57 24.96 3.12
N ASN A 363 -8.64 25.76 2.98
CA ASN A 363 -9.79 25.51 2.10
C ASN A 363 -10.38 24.10 2.33
N PRO A 364 -10.97 23.86 3.52
CA PRO A 364 -11.37 22.52 3.94
C PRO A 364 -12.58 22.00 3.18
N VAL A 365 -12.46 20.73 2.78
CA VAL A 365 -13.51 19.93 2.16
C VAL A 365 -13.89 18.81 3.12
N VAL A 366 -15.10 18.89 3.67
CA VAL A 366 -15.65 17.93 4.63
C VAL A 366 -16.43 16.87 3.86
N VAL A 367 -15.93 15.64 3.92
CA VAL A 367 -16.56 14.48 3.27
C VAL A 367 -17.58 13.87 4.21
N ARG A 368 -18.80 13.65 3.71
CA ARG A 368 -19.86 12.97 4.48
C ARG A 368 -19.45 11.55 4.83
N SER A 369 -19.75 11.14 6.06
CA SER A 369 -19.38 9.83 6.58
C SER A 369 -20.45 9.16 7.45
N ASN A 370 -20.21 7.91 7.83
CA ASN A 370 -21.07 7.14 8.72
C ASN A 370 -21.14 7.70 10.15
N HIS A 371 -20.20 8.57 10.55
CA HIS A 371 -20.26 9.28 11.82
C HIS A 371 -21.26 10.44 11.75
N ASP A 372 -21.27 11.18 10.64
CA ASP A 372 -22.22 12.28 10.41
C ASP A 372 -23.68 11.78 10.47
N GLU A 373 -23.94 10.59 9.91
CA GLU A 373 -25.28 9.97 9.93
C GLU A 373 -25.82 9.72 11.36
N ARG A 374 -24.98 9.72 12.39
CA ARG A 374 -25.44 9.58 13.78
C ARG A 374 -26.32 10.76 14.18
N TYR A 375 -25.96 11.98 13.76
CA TYR A 375 -26.77 13.18 13.99
C TYR A 375 -28.08 13.17 13.21
N ASP A 376 -28.13 12.49 12.06
CA ASP A 376 -29.36 12.35 11.29
C ASP A 376 -30.31 11.33 11.94
N ARG A 377 -29.77 10.17 12.35
CA ARG A 377 -30.55 9.04 12.92
C ARG A 377 -31.04 9.30 14.35
N ILE A 378 -30.31 10.11 15.11
CA ILE A 378 -30.70 10.40 16.50
C ILE A 378 -32.06 11.12 16.55
N LEU A 379 -32.39 11.93 15.54
CA LEU A 379 -33.65 12.67 15.44
C LEU A 379 -34.90 11.78 15.31
N ASP A 380 -34.74 10.53 14.86
CA ASP A 380 -35.83 9.55 14.78
C ASP A 380 -36.11 8.85 16.13
N GLN A 381 -35.30 9.12 17.15
CA GLN A 381 -35.45 8.55 18.49
C GLN A 381 -36.38 9.38 19.38
N ASP A 382 -36.86 8.75 20.46
CA ASP A 382 -37.70 9.41 21.45
C ASP A 382 -36.87 10.37 22.33
N TRP A 383 -36.94 11.67 22.02
CA TRP A 383 -36.25 12.75 22.74
C TRP A 383 -36.56 12.79 24.24
N ARG A 384 -37.70 12.24 24.70
CA ARG A 384 -38.04 12.20 26.14
C ARG A 384 -37.09 11.32 26.94
N LYS A 385 -36.39 10.41 26.27
CA LYS A 385 -35.35 9.55 26.86
C LYS A 385 -33.99 10.24 26.95
N ASP A 386 -33.82 11.38 26.29
CA ASP A 386 -32.61 12.21 26.31
C ASP A 386 -32.99 13.69 26.48
N ILE A 387 -33.50 14.02 27.67
CA ILE A 387 -34.05 15.35 27.95
C ILE A 387 -33.01 16.47 27.79
N HIS A 388 -31.72 16.16 27.99
CA HIS A 388 -30.62 17.10 27.87
C HIS A 388 -30.44 17.62 26.44
N ASN A 389 -30.73 16.78 25.44
CA ASN A 389 -30.68 17.17 24.02
C ASN A 389 -32.07 17.54 23.46
N SER A 390 -33.13 17.54 24.26
CA SER A 390 -34.52 17.70 23.77
C SER A 390 -34.73 18.94 22.88
N LEU A 391 -34.11 20.08 23.20
CA LEU A 391 -34.19 21.28 22.36
C LEU A 391 -33.52 21.07 21.00
N PHE A 392 -32.33 20.47 20.98
CA PHE A 392 -31.63 20.10 19.75
C PHE A 392 -32.51 19.19 18.89
N TYR A 393 -33.10 18.15 19.48
CA TYR A 393 -34.04 17.26 18.80
C TYR A 393 -35.20 18.02 18.16
N LEU A 394 -35.94 18.80 18.95
CA LEU A 394 -37.14 19.48 18.48
C LEU A 394 -36.84 20.50 17.38
N ASP A 395 -35.76 21.25 17.53
CA ASP A 395 -35.33 22.27 16.57
C ASP A 395 -34.88 21.63 15.24
N TYR A 396 -33.95 20.68 15.28
CA TYR A 396 -33.43 20.04 14.07
C TYR A 396 -34.43 19.11 13.40
N THR A 397 -35.31 18.44 14.15
CA THR A 397 -36.43 17.70 13.57
C THR A 397 -37.40 18.65 12.88
N SER A 398 -37.72 19.82 13.46
CA SER A 398 -38.56 20.82 12.80
C SER A 398 -37.95 21.29 11.48
N LYS A 399 -36.64 21.61 11.47
CA LYS A 399 -35.90 22.02 10.27
C LYS A 399 -35.88 20.93 9.20
N LYS A 400 -35.67 19.67 9.59
CA LYS A 400 -35.70 18.52 8.67
C LYS A 400 -37.10 18.31 8.07
N LEU A 401 -38.16 18.40 8.87
CA LEU A 401 -39.56 18.29 8.41
C LEU A 401 -39.98 19.44 7.49
N LYS A 402 -39.40 20.63 7.65
CA LYS A 402 -39.60 21.78 6.75
C LYS A 402 -38.79 21.68 5.45
N GLY A 403 -37.94 20.68 5.30
CA GLY A 403 -37.05 20.53 4.15
C GLY A 403 -35.85 21.50 4.15
N GLU A 404 -35.49 22.08 5.29
CA GLU A 404 -34.34 23.00 5.38
C GLU A 404 -32.99 22.27 5.43
N VAL A 405 -33.00 21.01 5.87
CA VAL A 405 -31.81 20.14 5.94
C VAL A 405 -31.82 19.21 4.73
N ASN A 406 -30.94 19.46 3.75
CA ASN A 406 -30.88 18.67 2.51
C ASN A 406 -29.89 17.50 2.62
N ILE A 407 -28.62 17.81 2.90
CA ILE A 407 -27.54 16.82 2.98
C ILE A 407 -27.63 16.08 4.32
N GLY A 408 -27.33 16.75 5.43
CA GLY A 408 -27.40 16.17 6.76
C GLY A 408 -27.18 17.23 7.84
N ILE A 409 -27.32 16.83 9.10
CA ILE A 409 -27.27 17.76 10.24
C ILE A 409 -25.92 18.46 10.40
N LEU A 410 -24.80 17.71 10.34
CA LEU A 410 -23.47 18.30 10.43
C LEU A 410 -23.20 19.29 9.27
N PRO A 411 -23.37 18.92 7.98
CA PRO A 411 -23.27 19.87 6.87
C PRO A 411 -24.16 21.11 7.02
N TYR A 412 -25.42 20.93 7.44
CA TYR A 412 -26.34 22.05 7.65
C TYR A 412 -25.80 23.01 8.73
N PHE A 413 -25.36 22.47 9.88
CA PHE A 413 -24.82 23.26 10.97
C PHE A 413 -23.56 24.03 10.54
N LEU A 414 -22.61 23.35 9.89
CA LEU A 414 -21.36 23.98 9.44
C LEU A 414 -21.62 25.04 8.36
N ASN A 415 -22.49 24.78 7.38
CA ASN A 415 -22.84 25.74 6.34
C ASN A 415 -23.50 27.01 6.91
N LYS A 416 -24.31 26.90 7.97
CA LYS A 416 -24.88 28.07 8.66
C LYS A 416 -23.83 28.93 9.36
N LYS A 417 -22.74 28.32 9.84
CA LYS A 417 -21.67 29.02 10.58
C LYS A 417 -20.58 29.58 9.66
N PHE A 418 -20.22 28.86 8.60
CA PHE A 418 -19.09 29.20 7.72
C PHE A 418 -19.50 29.78 6.36
N GLY A 419 -20.76 29.61 5.94
CA GLY A 419 -21.18 29.92 4.57
C GLY A 419 -20.33 29.17 3.55
N ASN A 420 -19.82 29.89 2.54
CA ASN A 420 -19.03 29.31 1.45
C ASN A 420 -17.54 29.12 1.79
N SER A 421 -17.13 29.35 3.05
CA SER A 421 -15.72 29.23 3.48
C SER A 421 -15.26 27.79 3.63
N ILE A 422 -16.19 26.83 3.60
CA ILE A 422 -15.93 25.40 3.63
C ILE A 422 -16.79 24.72 2.55
N ARG A 423 -16.44 23.50 2.18
CA ARG A 423 -17.25 22.66 1.31
C ARG A 423 -17.65 21.38 2.02
N CYS A 424 -18.92 21.22 2.35
CA CYS A 424 -19.47 19.93 2.81
C CYS A 424 -20.03 19.16 1.62
N LEU A 425 -19.52 17.96 1.39
CA LEU A 425 -19.95 17.08 0.30
C LEU A 425 -21.06 16.14 0.76
N ASP A 426 -21.93 15.73 -0.16
CA ASP A 426 -22.86 14.61 0.00
C ASP A 426 -22.31 13.32 -0.63
N TYR A 427 -22.94 12.17 -0.37
CA TYR A 427 -22.53 10.85 -0.86
C TYR A 427 -22.52 10.73 -2.40
N ILE A 428 -23.27 11.57 -3.11
CA ILE A 428 -23.35 11.57 -4.57
C ILE A 428 -22.45 12.62 -5.24
N ASP A 429 -21.80 13.47 -4.45
CA ASP A 429 -20.92 14.50 -4.98
C ASP A 429 -19.61 13.91 -5.50
N SER A 430 -18.90 14.71 -6.31
CA SER A 430 -17.55 14.41 -6.78
C SER A 430 -16.63 15.56 -6.41
N PHE A 431 -15.43 15.23 -5.94
CA PHE A 431 -14.39 16.20 -5.63
C PHE A 431 -13.03 15.60 -5.92
N LYS A 432 -12.36 16.13 -6.94
CA LYS A 432 -11.08 15.61 -7.40
C LYS A 432 -9.90 16.45 -6.91
N VAL A 433 -8.83 15.77 -6.50
CA VAL A 433 -7.51 16.35 -6.26
C VAL A 433 -6.52 15.66 -7.18
N GLY A 434 -5.96 16.40 -8.14
CA GLY A 434 -5.20 15.80 -9.24
C GLY A 434 -6.07 14.84 -10.04
N LYS A 435 -5.61 13.59 -10.22
CA LYS A 435 -6.39 12.55 -10.89
C LYS A 435 -7.34 11.77 -9.98
N TYR A 436 -7.27 11.97 -8.65
CA TYR A 436 -7.96 11.15 -7.67
C TYR A 436 -9.32 11.71 -7.28
N GLU A 437 -10.34 10.86 -7.26
CA GLU A 437 -11.61 11.13 -6.59
C GLU A 437 -11.42 11.08 -5.06
N CYS A 438 -11.98 12.06 -4.35
CA CYS A 438 -11.80 12.26 -2.91
C CYS A 438 -13.13 12.61 -2.20
N SER A 439 -14.28 12.48 -2.85
CA SER A 439 -15.60 12.77 -2.25
C SER A 439 -16.17 11.64 -1.39
N GLN A 440 -15.59 10.45 -1.44
CA GLN A 440 -16.17 9.25 -0.83
C GLN A 440 -15.44 8.90 0.46
N HIS A 441 -16.18 8.68 1.55
CA HIS A 441 -15.58 8.21 2.80
C HIS A 441 -15.17 6.72 2.73
N GLY A 442 -15.97 5.88 2.08
CA GLY A 442 -15.65 4.47 1.83
C GLY A 442 -16.42 3.46 2.70
N ASP A 443 -17.41 3.94 3.47
CA ASP A 443 -18.40 3.18 4.22
C ASP A 443 -19.41 2.47 3.32
N TRP A 444 -19.83 3.12 2.23
CA TRP A 444 -20.77 2.57 1.26
C TRP A 444 -20.10 2.08 -0.02
N GLY A 445 -20.47 0.87 -0.44
CA GLY A 445 -20.09 0.25 -1.70
C GLY A 445 -21.25 0.23 -2.70
N SER A 446 -21.09 -0.53 -3.78
CA SER A 446 -22.08 -0.63 -4.85
C SER A 446 -23.46 -1.02 -4.32
N ASN A 447 -24.51 -0.33 -4.80
CA ASN A 447 -25.92 -0.59 -4.46
C ASN A 447 -26.22 -0.58 -2.95
N GLY A 448 -25.53 0.26 -2.17
CA GLY A 448 -25.70 0.32 -0.72
C GLY A 448 -25.13 -0.88 0.03
N SER A 449 -24.23 -1.65 -0.59
CA SER A 449 -23.44 -2.65 0.15
C SER A 449 -22.40 -1.97 1.04
N LYS A 450 -21.75 -2.72 1.93
CA LYS A 450 -20.61 -2.20 2.68
C LYS A 450 -19.41 -1.99 1.76
N GLY A 451 -18.76 -0.82 1.84
CA GLY A 451 -17.54 -0.52 1.11
C GLY A 451 -16.39 -1.45 1.49
N THR A 452 -15.59 -1.86 0.50
CA THR A 452 -14.38 -2.66 0.71
C THR A 452 -13.26 -2.20 -0.21
N PRO A 453 -11.98 -2.31 0.19
CA PRO A 453 -10.87 -1.94 -0.70
C PRO A 453 -10.91 -2.66 -2.05
N ALA A 454 -11.38 -3.91 -2.08
CA ALA A 454 -11.55 -4.68 -3.31
C ALA A 454 -12.66 -4.12 -4.22
N SER A 455 -13.78 -3.64 -3.67
CA SER A 455 -14.86 -3.06 -4.47
C SER A 455 -14.44 -1.74 -5.10
N PHE A 456 -13.75 -0.88 -4.36
CA PHE A 456 -13.28 0.40 -4.89
C PHE A 456 -12.16 0.24 -5.91
N ARG A 457 -11.25 -0.71 -5.72
CA ARG A 457 -10.26 -1.05 -6.75
C ARG A 457 -10.89 -1.47 -8.07
N ASN A 458 -11.98 -2.23 -8.02
CA ASN A 458 -12.69 -2.67 -9.22
C ASN A 458 -13.49 -1.55 -9.91
N LEU A 459 -13.56 -0.33 -9.34
CA LEU A 459 -14.13 0.84 -10.06
C LEU A 459 -13.22 1.34 -11.18
N GLU A 460 -11.94 0.97 -11.16
CA GLU A 460 -10.93 1.43 -12.13
C GLU A 460 -10.82 2.96 -12.21
N LEU A 461 -11.17 3.63 -11.10
CA LEU A 461 -11.06 5.07 -10.90
C LEU A 461 -9.99 5.34 -9.84
N PRO A 462 -8.97 6.19 -10.12
CA PRO A 462 -8.07 6.67 -9.08
C PRO A 462 -8.88 7.33 -7.96
N ILE A 463 -8.76 6.82 -6.73
CA ILE A 463 -9.61 7.21 -5.62
C ILE A 463 -8.86 7.16 -4.30
N ILE A 464 -9.10 8.13 -3.42
CA ILE A 464 -8.57 8.20 -2.06
C ILE A 464 -9.75 8.20 -1.10
N LEU A 465 -9.76 7.25 -0.17
CA LEU A 465 -10.86 6.92 0.74
C LEU A 465 -10.35 6.90 2.19
N ALA A 466 -11.27 6.87 3.16
CA ALA A 466 -10.98 6.77 4.59
C ALA A 466 -11.74 5.60 5.24
N HIS A 467 -12.43 5.75 6.38
CA HIS A 467 -13.31 4.74 7.01
C HIS A 467 -12.61 3.57 7.73
N THR A 468 -11.55 3.00 7.17
CA THR A 468 -10.95 1.77 7.74
C THR A 468 -9.92 2.06 8.83
N HIS A 469 -9.54 3.32 9.02
CA HIS A 469 -8.43 3.78 9.88
C HIS A 469 -7.08 3.08 9.59
N THR A 470 -7.00 2.35 8.48
CA THR A 470 -5.92 1.42 8.15
C THR A 470 -5.40 1.77 6.77
N PRO A 471 -4.14 2.25 6.65
CA PRO A 471 -3.57 2.59 5.37
C PRO A 471 -3.53 1.38 4.45
N TYR A 472 -4.00 1.59 3.23
CA TYR A 472 -4.00 0.59 2.17
C TYR A 472 -3.76 1.27 0.81
N ARG A 473 -3.08 0.55 -0.07
CA ARG A 473 -2.95 0.91 -1.49
C ARG A 473 -3.10 -0.34 -2.34
N ALA A 474 -3.89 -0.24 -3.39
CA ALA A 474 -3.80 -1.16 -4.51
C ALA A 474 -3.91 -0.37 -5.81
N ASP A 475 -2.77 -0.24 -6.48
CA ASP A 475 -2.63 0.58 -7.69
C ASP A 475 -2.94 2.05 -7.38
N ASP A 476 -3.98 2.63 -7.98
CA ASP A 476 -4.44 4.01 -7.77
C ASP A 476 -5.62 4.13 -6.77
N THR A 477 -5.95 3.05 -6.04
CA THR A 477 -6.92 3.08 -4.93
C THR A 477 -6.19 3.17 -3.60
N PHE A 478 -6.44 4.25 -2.87
CA PHE A 478 -5.82 4.56 -1.58
C PHE A 478 -6.87 4.55 -0.47
N TYR A 479 -6.47 4.05 0.69
CA TYR A 479 -7.10 4.36 1.96
C TYR A 479 -6.10 5.13 2.83
N VAL A 480 -6.55 6.22 3.43
CA VAL A 480 -5.83 6.89 4.52
C VAL A 480 -5.89 6.04 5.80
N GLY A 481 -5.15 6.48 6.81
CA GLY A 481 -5.20 5.92 8.16
C GLY A 481 -6.22 6.66 9.03
N THR A 482 -5.84 6.91 10.26
CA THR A 482 -6.58 7.77 11.20
C THR A 482 -5.69 8.93 11.67
N ASN A 483 -6.27 10.06 12.07
CA ASN A 483 -5.52 11.11 12.79
C ASN A 483 -5.74 11.04 14.31
N THR A 484 -6.53 10.08 14.79
CA THR A 484 -6.78 9.87 16.22
C THR A 484 -5.58 9.29 16.96
N HIS A 485 -5.68 9.24 18.28
CA HIS A 485 -4.93 8.26 19.04
C HIS A 485 -5.24 6.84 18.53
N LEU A 486 -4.21 5.98 18.49
CA LEU A 486 -4.35 4.62 17.97
C LEU A 486 -5.09 3.68 18.93
N ILE A 487 -5.23 4.07 20.20
CA ILE A 487 -5.93 3.32 21.24
C ILE A 487 -7.02 4.21 21.81
N LEU A 488 -8.27 3.82 21.58
CA LEU A 488 -9.50 4.50 21.96
C LEU A 488 -10.40 3.54 22.74
N ASP A 489 -11.37 4.05 23.48
CA ASP A 489 -12.24 3.26 24.37
C ASP A 489 -12.91 2.04 23.71
N TYR A 490 -13.13 2.09 22.39
CA TYR A 490 -13.80 1.04 21.62
C TYR A 490 -12.86 0.09 20.85
N ASN A 491 -11.55 0.37 20.78
CA ASN A 491 -10.58 -0.48 20.07
C ASN A 491 -9.53 -1.13 21.00
N GLN A 492 -9.70 -1.03 22.32
CA GLN A 492 -8.83 -1.64 23.34
C GLN A 492 -8.82 -3.17 23.34
N LYS A 493 -9.72 -3.83 22.59
CA LYS A 493 -9.85 -5.30 22.58
C LYS A 493 -9.17 -5.89 21.36
N GLY A 494 -8.12 -6.69 21.59
CA GLY A 494 -7.49 -7.53 20.56
C GLY A 494 -6.40 -6.84 19.75
N MET A 495 -6.27 -7.25 18.48
CA MET A 495 -5.27 -6.73 17.54
C MET A 495 -5.85 -5.61 16.68
N SER A 496 -5.01 -4.65 16.30
CA SER A 496 -5.43 -3.52 15.45
C SER A 496 -4.42 -3.26 14.33
N SER A 497 -4.93 -3.03 13.12
CA SER A 497 -4.16 -2.58 11.95
C SER A 497 -4.11 -1.06 11.83
N TRP A 498 -4.70 -0.32 12.77
CA TRP A 498 -4.75 1.13 12.68
C TRP A 498 -3.36 1.74 12.75
N VAL A 499 -3.13 2.71 11.87
CA VAL A 499 -1.91 3.48 11.74
C VAL A 499 -2.28 4.92 11.41
N GLN A 500 -1.55 5.87 11.98
CA GLN A 500 -1.72 7.27 11.63
C GLN A 500 -1.14 7.50 10.25
N ALA A 501 -1.98 7.90 9.29
CA ALA A 501 -1.51 8.21 7.95
C ALA A 501 -2.47 9.11 7.16
N ASN A 502 -1.90 9.95 6.31
CA ASN A 502 -2.60 10.76 5.32
C ASN A 502 -2.15 10.38 3.90
N VAL A 503 -2.74 11.01 2.90
CA VAL A 503 -2.27 10.98 1.52
C VAL A 503 -2.05 12.41 1.02
N LEU A 504 -0.86 12.68 0.48
CA LEU A 504 -0.50 13.94 -0.16
C LEU A 504 -0.55 13.76 -1.68
N VAL A 505 -1.31 14.62 -2.36
CA VAL A 505 -1.29 14.69 -3.83
C VAL A 505 -0.31 15.78 -4.23
N SER A 506 0.86 15.37 -4.73
CA SER A 506 1.94 16.26 -5.15
C SER A 506 1.52 17.17 -6.32
N LYS A 507 2.30 18.22 -6.62
CA LYS A 507 1.99 19.16 -7.71
C LYS A 507 1.85 18.50 -9.10
N ASN A 508 2.47 17.35 -9.32
CA ASN A 508 2.35 16.56 -10.56
C ASN A 508 1.07 15.69 -10.60
N GLY A 509 0.21 15.79 -9.59
CA GLY A 509 -1.06 15.05 -9.52
C GLY A 509 -0.94 13.59 -9.06
N ILE A 510 0.24 13.15 -8.61
CA ILE A 510 0.48 11.79 -8.11
C ILE A 510 0.40 11.75 -6.58
N ALA A 511 -0.28 10.74 -6.05
CA ALA A 511 -0.50 10.57 -4.62
C ALA A 511 0.58 9.71 -3.95
N GLN A 512 0.95 10.08 -2.73
CA GLN A 512 1.83 9.31 -1.84
C GLN A 512 1.29 9.30 -0.41
N HIS A 513 1.43 8.16 0.28
CA HIS A 513 1.08 8.05 1.69
C HIS A 513 2.10 8.79 2.57
N LEU A 514 1.60 9.55 3.53
CA LEU A 514 2.37 10.09 4.66
C LEU A 514 2.09 9.21 5.87
N ILE A 515 3.02 8.34 6.26
CA ILE A 515 2.83 7.37 7.34
C ILE A 515 3.56 7.86 8.58
N PHE A 516 2.81 8.14 9.65
CA PHE A 516 3.37 8.73 10.84
C PHE A 516 3.93 7.67 11.79
N VAL A 517 5.14 7.92 12.27
CA VAL A 517 5.81 7.24 13.37
C VAL A 517 6.17 8.32 14.39
N ASN A 518 5.54 8.28 15.56
CA ASN A 518 5.71 9.27 16.63
C ASN A 518 5.48 10.73 16.16
N GLY A 519 4.49 10.95 15.30
CA GLY A 519 4.14 12.28 14.78
C GLY A 519 4.99 12.78 13.61
N LYS A 520 6.00 12.03 13.16
CA LYS A 520 6.83 12.34 11.98
C LYS A 520 6.64 11.31 10.89
N PHE A 521 6.97 11.63 9.64
CA PHE A 521 6.83 10.70 8.50
C PHE A 521 8.06 10.65 7.58
N THR A 522 9.11 11.38 7.93
CA THR A 522 10.36 11.51 7.16
C THR A 522 11.44 12.15 8.03
N THR A 523 12.70 11.99 7.64
CA THR A 523 13.86 12.70 8.18
C THR A 523 14.24 13.95 7.37
N PHE A 524 13.53 14.25 6.29
CA PHE A 524 13.81 15.45 5.50
C PHE A 524 13.51 16.72 6.29
N GLU A 525 14.40 17.70 6.16
CA GLU A 525 14.26 19.02 6.78
C GLU A 525 13.41 19.90 5.86
N PHE A 526 12.11 19.93 6.13
CA PHE A 526 11.17 20.91 5.56
C PHE A 526 10.21 21.47 6.61
N LEU A 527 10.50 21.23 7.90
CA LEU A 527 9.72 21.63 9.07
C LEU A 527 10.58 22.38 10.07
#